data_AF-A0A4U7D5V3-F1
#
_entry.id   AF-A0A4U7D5V3-F1
#
_cell.length_a   1.000
_cell.length_b   1.000
_cell.length_c   1.000
_cell.angle_alpha   90.00
_cell.angle_beta   90.00
_cell.angle_gamma   90.00
#
_symmetry.space_group_name_H-M   'P 1'
#
loop_
_entity.id
_entity.type
_entity.pdbx_description
1 polymer ?
#
loop_
_entity_poly.entity_id
_entity_poly.type
_entity_poly.pdbx_seq_one_letter_code
_entity_poly.pdbx_strand_id
1 'polypeptide(L)'
;LIELEDTTGTFPALVMKDKGLADVVDEILLDECVAVEGTLADDAGILFADSLHFPDVPRTHRPGGADRHVQAALISDVHVGSDEFLADAWHSFTDWLH
;
A
#
# COMPACT_ATOMS: atom_id res chain seq x y z
N LEU A 1 7.73 10.23 -16.75
CA LEU A 1 6.55 9.86 -17.56
C LEU A 1 6.06 8.54 -17.01
N ILE A 2 4.77 8.42 -16.74
CA ILE A 2 4.11 7.20 -16.28
C ILE A 2 3.07 6.83 -17.34
N GLU A 3 2.95 5.55 -17.68
CA GLU A 3 1.86 5.05 -18.50
C GLU A 3 0.75 4.54 -17.58
N LEU A 4 -0.43 5.14 -17.70
CA LEU A 4 -1.63 4.67 -17.00
C LEU A 4 -2.32 3.64 -17.90
N GLU A 5 -2.75 2.53 -17.33
CA GLU A 5 -3.55 1.52 -18.03
C GLU A 5 -4.87 1.31 -17.30
N ASP A 6 -5.97 1.29 -18.04
CA ASP A 6 -7.28 0.90 -17.56
C ASP A 6 -7.99 -0.04 -18.54
N THR A 7 -9.28 -0.31 -18.32
CA THR A 7 -10.07 -1.20 -19.18
C THR A 7 -10.31 -0.67 -20.60
N THR A 8 -9.94 0.58 -20.88
CA THR A 8 -10.14 1.27 -22.17
C THR A 8 -8.84 1.43 -22.97
N GLY A 9 -7.67 1.30 -22.33
CA GLY A 9 -6.37 1.32 -22.99
C GLY A 9 -5.28 1.94 -22.12
N THR A 10 -4.22 2.43 -22.77
CA THR A 10 -3.12 3.13 -22.11
C THR A 10 -3.15 4.62 -22.39
N PHE A 11 -2.76 5.42 -21.40
CA PHE A 11 -2.75 6.88 -21.48
C PHE A 11 -1.51 7.46 -20.77
N PRO A 12 -0.72 8.33 -21.43
CA PRO A 12 0.49 8.87 -20.82
C PRO A 12 0.19 10.00 -19.83
N ALA A 13 0.85 9.95 -18.67
CA ALA A 13 0.82 11.00 -17.64
C ALA A 13 2.23 11.52 -17.34
N LEU A 14 2.43 12.82 -17.45
CA LEU A 14 3.67 13.51 -17.16
C LEU A 14 3.66 14.12 -15.76
N VAL A 15 4.52 13.61 -14.89
CA VAL A 15 4.80 14.19 -13.58
C VAL A 15 6.00 15.14 -13.67
N MET A 16 5.79 16.39 -13.29
CA MET A 16 6.83 17.43 -13.30
C MET A 16 7.66 17.36 -12.01
N LYS A 17 8.98 17.46 -12.12
CA LYS A 17 9.92 17.31 -10.99
C LYS A 17 9.79 18.39 -9.92
N ASP A 18 9.30 19.57 -10.28
CA ASP A 18 9.23 20.75 -9.42
C ASP A 18 7.96 20.82 -8.55
N LYS A 19 6.97 19.94 -8.78
CA LYS A 19 5.69 19.93 -8.06
C LYS A 19 5.70 19.15 -6.74
N GLY A 20 6.86 18.70 -6.26
CA GLY A 20 6.97 17.89 -5.03
C GLY A 20 6.36 16.48 -5.16
N LEU A 21 5.91 16.10 -6.36
CA LEU A 21 5.40 14.77 -6.69
C LEU A 21 6.52 13.79 -7.08
N ALA A 22 7.76 14.27 -7.27
CA ALA A 22 8.87 13.44 -7.69
C ALA A 22 9.15 12.31 -6.69
N ASP A 23 9.13 12.61 -5.39
CA ASP A 23 9.35 11.62 -4.34
C ASP A 23 8.24 10.55 -4.33
N VAL A 24 6.99 10.96 -4.60
CA VAL A 24 5.84 10.05 -4.67
C VAL A 24 5.96 9.10 -5.87
N VAL A 25 6.49 9.57 -7.00
CA VAL A 25 6.71 8.73 -8.18
C VAL A 25 7.73 7.62 -7.92
N ASP A 26 8.76 7.91 -7.12
CA ASP A 26 9.77 6.92 -6.76
C ASP A 26 9.21 5.81 -5.84
N GLU A 27 8.08 6.06 -5.17
CA GLU A 27 7.37 5.07 -4.34
C GLU A 27 6.41 4.19 -5.14
N ILE A 28 5.99 4.61 -6.35
CA ILE A 28 5.05 3.86 -7.18
C ILE A 28 5.69 2.54 -7.61
N LEU A 29 4.99 1.43 -7.35
CA LEU A 29 5.36 0.12 -7.87
C LEU A 29 4.73 -0.12 -9.25
N LEU A 30 5.39 -0.94 -10.06
CA LEU A 30 4.76 -1.49 -11.27
C LEU A 30 3.51 -2.30 -10.87
N ASP A 31 2.47 -2.19 -11.69
CA ASP A 31 1.14 -2.82 -11.48
C ASP A 31 0.32 -2.26 -10.30
N GLU A 32 0.70 -1.10 -9.77
CA GLU A 32 -0.07 -0.42 -8.73
C GLU A 32 -1.25 0.39 -9.31
N CYS A 33 -2.38 0.36 -8.59
CA CYS A 33 -3.55 1.15 -8.96
C CYS A 33 -3.46 2.53 -8.32
N VAL A 34 -3.47 3.58 -9.14
CA VAL A 34 -3.42 4.98 -8.70
C VAL A 34 -4.48 5.80 -9.44
N ALA A 35 -4.94 6.88 -8.81
CA ALA A 35 -5.70 7.92 -9.50
C ALA A 35 -4.81 9.14 -9.73
N VAL A 36 -4.88 9.72 -10.93
CA VAL A 36 -4.11 10.92 -11.29
C VAL A 36 -5.08 12.05 -11.58
N GLU A 37 -4.88 13.18 -10.90
CA GLU A 37 -5.60 14.42 -11.17
C GLU A 37 -4.64 15.42 -11.82
N GLY A 38 -5.13 16.14 -12.82
CA GLY A 38 -4.30 17.06 -13.58
C GLY A 38 -4.99 17.70 -14.77
N THR A 39 -4.19 18.33 -15.61
CA THR A 39 -4.65 19.07 -16.78
C THR A 39 -4.25 18.35 -18.06
N LEU A 40 -5.19 18.12 -18.98
CA LEU A 40 -4.89 17.58 -20.30
C LEU A 40 -4.18 18.62 -21.17
N ALA A 41 -3.26 18.15 -22.02
CA ALA A 41 -2.73 18.98 -23.12
C ALA A 41 -3.85 19.44 -24.08
N ASP A 42 -3.59 20.49 -24.86
CA ASP A 42 -4.56 21.05 -25.81
C ASP A 42 -5.07 20.01 -26.84
N ASP A 43 -4.22 19.04 -27.19
CA ASP A 43 -4.55 17.94 -28.10
C ASP A 43 -5.13 16.70 -27.38
N ALA A 44 -5.28 16.76 -26.05
CA ALA A 44 -5.67 15.68 -25.17
C ALA A 44 -4.80 14.40 -25.28
N GLY A 45 -3.57 14.52 -25.79
CA GLY A 45 -2.66 13.38 -25.98
C GLY A 45 -1.86 12.98 -24.74
N ILE A 46 -1.81 13.83 -23.71
CA ILE A 46 -1.08 13.59 -22.46
C ILE A 46 -1.73 14.34 -21.28
N LEU A 47 -1.64 13.75 -20.08
CA LEU A 47 -2.07 14.38 -18.82
C LEU A 47 -0.86 14.97 -18.10
N PHE A 48 -0.90 16.26 -17.77
CA PHE A 48 0.06 16.88 -16.85
C PHE A 48 -0.46 16.70 -15.42
N ALA A 49 0.20 15.84 -14.64
CA ALA A 49 -0.22 15.54 -13.28
C ALA A 49 -0.03 16.74 -12.34
N ASP A 50 -1.09 17.05 -11.60
CA ASP A 50 -1.11 18.02 -10.50
C ASP A 50 -1.11 17.32 -9.15
N SER A 51 -1.71 16.13 -9.06
CA SER A 51 -1.66 15.24 -7.89
C SER A 51 -1.78 13.76 -8.26
N LEU A 52 -1.26 12.91 -7.39
CA LEU A 52 -1.36 11.45 -7.46
C LEU A 52 -2.04 10.94 -6.18
N HIS A 53 -2.94 9.98 -6.31
CA HIS A 53 -3.71 9.43 -5.20
C HIS A 53 -3.61 7.91 -5.19
N PHE A 54 -3.24 7.35 -4.06
CA PHE A 54 -3.27 5.91 -3.82
C PHE A 54 -4.61 5.50 -3.18
N PRO A 55 -5.07 4.26 -3.39
CA PRO A 55 -6.18 3.70 -2.63
C PRO A 55 -5.88 3.79 -1.13
N ASP A 56 -6.76 4.46 -0.38
CA ASP A 56 -6.64 4.63 1.07
C ASP A 56 -7.85 4.04 1.79
N VAL A 57 -7.70 3.74 3.07
CA VAL A 57 -8.76 3.23 3.94
C VAL A 57 -9.47 4.38 4.64
N PRO A 58 -10.79 4.57 4.45
CA PRO A 58 -11.52 5.66 5.09
C PRO A 58 -11.39 5.65 6.62
N ARG A 59 -10.95 6.77 7.19
CA ARG A 59 -10.79 6.95 8.65
C ARG A 59 -12.11 7.26 9.38
N THR A 60 -13.24 7.02 8.73
CA THR A 60 -14.59 7.29 9.24
C THR A 60 -15.21 6.09 9.95
N HIS A 61 -14.60 4.90 9.83
CA HIS A 61 -15.07 3.70 10.51
C HIS A 61 -14.76 3.75 12.01
N ARG A 62 -15.79 3.53 12.84
CA ARG A 62 -15.64 3.34 14.30
C ARG A 62 -15.89 1.88 14.63
N PRO A 63 -14.85 1.09 14.91
CA PRO A 63 -15.04 -0.32 15.25
C PRO A 63 -15.75 -0.47 16.59
N GLY A 64 -16.54 -1.54 16.73
CA GLY A 64 -17.06 -1.96 18.03
C GLY A 64 -15.93 -2.48 18.91
N GLY A 65 -15.97 -2.15 20.21
CA GLY A 65 -15.03 -2.66 21.21
C GLY A 65 -15.61 -3.81 22.02
N ALA A 66 -14.74 -4.60 22.66
CA ALA A 66 -15.18 -5.60 23.62
C ALA A 66 -15.74 -4.93 24.89
N ASP A 67 -16.73 -5.57 25.51
CA ASP A 67 -17.33 -5.17 26.80
C ASP A 67 -16.45 -5.55 28.02
N ARG A 68 -15.32 -6.22 27.75
CA ARG A 68 -14.34 -6.68 28.74
C ARG A 68 -12.92 -6.48 28.24
N HIS A 69 -11.96 -6.59 29.14
CA HIS A 69 -10.55 -6.62 28.78
C HIS A 69 -10.24 -7.85 27.92
N VAL A 70 -9.60 -7.60 26.77
CA VAL A 70 -9.13 -8.61 25.83
C VAL A 70 -7.75 -8.21 25.32
N GLN A 71 -6.94 -9.19 24.95
CA GLN A 71 -5.62 -9.01 24.36
C GLN A 71 -5.48 -9.92 23.15
N ALA A 72 -4.62 -9.53 22.21
CA ALA A 72 -4.26 -10.33 21.04
C ALA A 72 -2.74 -10.42 20.95
N ALA A 73 -2.22 -11.62 20.69
CA ALA A 73 -0.83 -11.83 20.29
C ALA A 73 -0.80 -12.00 18.77
N LEU A 74 0.06 -11.24 18.08
CA LEU A 74 0.25 -11.34 16.63
C LEU A 74 1.62 -11.96 16.36
N ILE A 75 1.63 -13.08 15.64
CA ILE A 75 2.82 -13.79 15.21
C ILE A 75 2.70 -14.13 13.73
N SER A 76 3.82 -14.27 13.03
CA SER A 76 3.89 -14.74 11.65
C SER A 76 5.14 -15.61 11.47
N ASP A 77 5.25 -16.27 10.31
CA ASP A 77 6.50 -16.89 9.84
C ASP A 77 7.13 -17.90 10.83
N VAL A 78 6.29 -18.73 11.47
CA VAL A 78 6.77 -19.72 12.44
C VAL A 78 7.64 -20.80 11.79
N HIS A 79 7.37 -21.16 10.52
CA HIS A 79 8.18 -22.10 9.72
C HIS A 79 8.56 -23.42 10.43
N VAL A 80 7.58 -24.07 11.07
CA VAL A 80 7.78 -25.38 11.73
C VAL A 80 8.29 -26.43 10.74
N GLY A 81 9.35 -27.14 11.12
CA GLY A 81 9.98 -28.18 10.30
C GLY A 81 11.14 -27.69 9.43
N SER A 82 11.44 -26.39 9.43
CA SER A 82 12.69 -25.84 8.90
C SER A 82 13.87 -26.20 9.82
N ASP A 83 15.07 -26.38 9.26
CA ASP A 83 16.31 -26.48 10.05
C ASP A 83 16.61 -25.18 10.83
N GLU A 84 16.07 -24.05 10.37
CA GLU A 84 16.17 -22.73 11.01
C GLU A 84 15.03 -22.46 12.02
N PHE A 85 14.17 -23.45 12.29
CA PHE A 85 13.07 -23.28 13.23
C PHE A 85 13.59 -23.06 14.67
N LEU A 86 13.20 -21.93 15.27
CA LEU A 86 13.59 -21.56 16.63
C LEU A 86 12.71 -22.25 17.69
N ALA A 87 12.88 -23.56 17.84
CA ALA A 87 12.04 -24.40 18.71
C ALA A 87 11.99 -23.93 20.17
N ASP A 88 13.13 -23.55 20.76
CA ASP A 88 13.20 -23.13 22.16
C ASP A 88 12.43 -21.82 22.41
N ALA A 89 12.53 -20.87 21.47
CA ALA A 89 11.80 -19.61 21.54
C ALA A 89 10.29 -19.83 21.35
N TRP A 90 9.90 -20.72 20.44
CA TRP A 90 8.52 -21.13 20.26
C TRP A 90 7.93 -21.75 21.52
N HIS A 91 8.64 -22.69 22.15
CA HIS A 91 8.19 -23.31 23.40
C HIS A 91 8.05 -22.30 24.53
N SER A 92 9.02 -21.39 24.67
CA SER A 92 8.94 -20.30 25.66
C SER A 92 7.73 -19.40 25.43
N PHE A 93 7.41 -19.10 24.17
CA PHE A 93 6.22 -18.31 23.81
C PHE A 93 4.92 -19.06 24.10
N THR A 94 4.82 -20.35 23.76
CA THR A 94 3.64 -21.14 24.08
C THR A 94 3.45 -21.33 25.57
N ASP A 95 4.53 -21.48 26.34
CA ASP A 95 4.46 -21.55 27.80
C ASP A 95 4.00 -20.22 28.40
N TRP A 96 4.39 -19.08 27.82
CA TRP A 96 3.90 -17.76 28.24
C TRP A 96 2.42 -17.55 27.94
N LEU A 97 1.87 -18.18 26.90
CA LEU A 97 0.43 -18.10 26.57
C LEU A 97 -0.48 -18.90 27.51
N HIS A 98 0.08 -19.89 28.21
CA HIS A 98 -0.63 -20.81 29.11
C HIS A 98 -0.67 -20.28 30.55
#